data_AF-A0A523UDM5-F1
#
_entry.id   AF-A0A523UDM5-F1
#
_cell.length_a   1.000
_cell.length_b   1.000
_cell.length_c   1.000
_cell.angle_alpha   90.00
_cell.angle_beta   90.00
_cell.angle_gamma   90.00
#
_symmetry.space_group_name_H-M   'P 1'
#
loop_
_entity.id
_entity.type
_entity.pdbx_description
1 polymer ?
#
loop_
_entity_poly.entity_id
_entity_poly.type
_entity_poly.pdbx_seq_one_letter_code
_entity_poly.pdbx_strand_id
1 'polypeptide(L)' 'GGKHVRMVHLKKAKIIPVPVHKGKDVSVGLIREIINELGISREEWIRL' A
#
# COMPACT_ATOMS: atom_id res chain seq x y z
N GLY A 1 4.68 -7.92 -18.88
CA GLY A 1 3.82 -7.71 -17.71
C GLY A 1 4.60 -6.98 -16.65
N GLY A 2 4.14 -5.80 -16.23
CA GLY A 2 4.87 -4.97 -15.26
C GLY A 2 5.09 -5.70 -13.93
N LYS A 3 6.31 -5.62 -13.39
CA LYS A 3 6.69 -6.25 -12.13
C LYS A 3 5.99 -5.49 -10.98
N HIS A 4 4.91 -6.05 -10.44
CA HIS A 4 4.35 -5.58 -9.16
C HIS A 4 5.35 -5.93 -8.05
N VAL A 5 5.78 -4.93 -7.27
CA VAL A 5 6.58 -5.21 -6.07
C VAL A 5 5.65 -5.57 -4.93
N ARG A 6 6.15 -6.35 -3.96
CA ARG A 6 5.37 -6.78 -2.80
C ARG A 6 6.07 -6.29 -1.55
N MET A 7 5.32 -5.67 -0.64
CA MET A 7 5.79 -5.39 0.71
C MET A 7 5.31 -6.47 1.65
N VAL A 8 6.19 -6.95 2.53
CA VAL A 8 5.87 -8.01 3.50
C VAL A 8 5.90 -7.44 4.91
N HIS A 9 4.76 -7.50 5.60
CA HIS A 9 4.65 -7.12 7.00
C HIS A 9 4.81 -8.37 7.89
N LEU A 10 6.06 -8.74 8.19
CA LEU A 10 6.40 -9.99 8.90
C LEU A 10 5.65 -10.19 10.21
N LYS A 11 5.53 -9.15 11.05
CA LYS A 11 4.84 -9.23 12.36
C LYS A 11 3.33 -9.53 12.27
N LYS A 12 2.70 -9.20 11.14
CA LYS A 12 1.26 -9.40 10.90
C LYS A 12 1.00 -10.47 9.84
N ALA A 13 2.06 -11.13 9.35
CA ALA A 13 2.01 -12.09 8.25
C ALA A 13 1.22 -11.59 7.01
N LYS A 14 1.28 -10.29 6.70
CA LYS A 14 0.58 -9.69 5.55
C LYS A 14 1.51 -9.45 4.37
N ILE A 15 0.99 -9.63 3.15
CA ILE A 15 1.67 -9.34 1.90
C ILE A 15 0.85 -8.30 1.15
N ILE A 16 1.38 -7.09 1.02
CA ILE A 16 0.70 -5.96 0.38
C ILE A 16 1.30 -5.77 -1.02
N PRO A 17 0.53 -5.95 -2.09
CA PRO A 17 0.99 -5.66 -3.44
C PRO A 17 1.07 -4.14 -3.64
N VAL A 18 2.24 -3.66 -4.07
CA VAL A 18 2.45 -2.24 -4.39
C VAL A 18 2.59 -2.12 -5.92
N PRO A 19 1.66 -1.44 -6.60
CA PRO A 19 1.81 -1.23 -8.03
C PRO A 19 2.93 -0.24 -8.32
N VAL A 20 3.91 -0.69 -9.11
CA VAL A 20 4.99 0.18 -9.61
C VAL A 20 4.77 0.42 -11.09
N HIS A 21 3.84 1.32 -11.38
CA HIS A 21 3.68 1.94 -12.69
C HIS A 21 4.65 3.13 -12.82
N LYS A 22 5.50 3.12 -13.84
CA LYS A 22 6.39 4.25 -14.14
C LYS A 22 5.56 5.48 -14.52
N GLY A 23 5.68 6.56 -13.74
CA GLY A 23 5.14 7.89 -14.06
C GLY A 23 3.61 8.01 -14.00
N LYS A 24 2.90 7.09 -13.35
CA LYS A 24 1.46 7.19 -13.13
C LYS A 24 1.14 7.24 -11.66
N ASP A 25 0.17 8.09 -11.32
CA ASP A 25 -0.36 8.18 -9.97
C ASP A 25 -1.09 6.89 -9.60
N VAL A 26 -1.04 6.58 -8.30
CA VAL A 26 -1.82 5.50 -7.70
C VAL A 26 -3.25 6.00 -7.50
N SER A 27 -4.25 5.16 -7.75
CA SER A 27 -5.64 5.55 -7.47
C SER A 27 -5.86 5.78 -5.97
N VAL A 28 -6.68 6.78 -5.63
CA VAL A 28 -7.07 7.06 -4.24
C VAL A 28 -7.74 5.85 -3.58
N GLY A 29 -8.51 5.07 -4.36
CA GLY A 29 -9.15 3.84 -3.88
C GLY A 29 -8.13 2.81 -3.39
N LEU A 30 -7.05 2.60 -4.13
CA LEU A 30 -6.01 1.66 -3.74
C LEU A 30 -5.23 2.13 -2.51
N ILE A 31 -4.93 3.43 -2.43
CA ILE A 31 -4.31 4.01 -1.21
C ILE A 31 -5.20 3.73 0.02
N ARG A 32 -6.53 3.88 -0.12
CA ARG A 32 -7.48 3.60 0.96
C ARG A 32 -7.50 2.14 1.37
N GLU A 33 -7.46 1.22 0.40
CA GLU A 33 -7.40 -0.23 0.67
C GLU A 33 -6.13 -0.60 1.44
N ILE A 34 -4.98 -0.06 1.04
CA ILE A 34 -3.70 -0.30 1.73
C ILE A 34 -3.75 0.22 3.18
N ILE A 35 -4.26 1.43 3.41
CA ILE A 35 -4.40 2.00 4.76
C ILE A 35 -5.28 1.12 5.64
N ASN A 36 -6.44 0.68 5.12
CA ASN A 36 -7.35 -0.21 5.83
C ASN A 36 -6.71 -1.56 6.15
N GLU A 37 -5.95 -2.14 5.21
CA GLU A 37 -5.26 -3.41 5.42
C GLU A 37 -4.15 -3.29 6.47
N LEU A 38 -3.44 -2.17 6.50
CA LEU A 38 -2.42 -1.90 7.53
C LEU A 38 -3.04 -1.70 8.93
N GLY A 39 -4.31 -1.28 8.98
CA GLY A 39 -5.05 -1.03 10.22
C GLY A 39 -4.56 0.22 10.94
N ILE A 40 -4.08 1.21 10.19
CA ILE A 40 -3.64 2.51 10.70
C ILE A 40 -4.70 3.57 10.42
N SER A 41 -4.71 4.64 11.22
CA SER A 41 -5.64 5.74 10.99
C SER A 41 -5.18 6.62 9.81
N ARG A 42 -6.10 7.43 9.26
CA ARG A 42 -5.75 8.39 8.21
C ARG A 42 -4.74 9.44 8.71
N GLU A 43 -4.87 9.86 9.96
CA GLU A 43 -4.00 10.84 10.60
C GLU A 43 -2.62 10.23 10.91
N GLU A 44 -2.58 8.95 11.28
CA GLU A 44 -1.32 8.20 11.37
C GLU A 44 -0.63 8.14 10.02
N TRP A 45 -1.36 7.81 8.94
CA TRP A 45 -0.83 7.80 7.58
C TRP A 45 -0.27 9.16 7.13
N ILE A 46 -0.96 10.26 7.40
CA ILE A 46 -0.52 11.62 7.02
C ILE A 46 0.76 12.06 7.76
N ARG A 47 1.06 11.45 8.91
CA ARG A 47 2.23 11.79 9.75
C ARG A 47 3.48 10.94 9.44
N LEU A 48 3.38 9.96 8.54
CA LEU A 48 4.53 9.17 8.05
C LEU A 48 5.35 9.96 7.04
#